data_AF-A0AA86QU60-F1
#
_entry.id   AF-A0AA86QU60-F1
#
_cell.length_a   1.000
_cell.length_b   1.000
_cell.length_c   1.000
_cell.angle_alpha   90.00
_cell.angle_beta   90.00
_cell.angle_gamma   90.00
#
_symmetry.space_group_name_H-M   'P 1'
#
loop_
_entity.id
_entity.type
_entity.pdbx_description
1 polymer ?
#
loop_
_entity_poly.entity_id
_entity_poly.type
_entity_poly.pdbx_seq_one_letter_code
_entity_poly.pdbx_strand_id
1 'polypeptide(L)'
;MQISDQALFKSYNLYEMFDYYNQIVFNNELRPAKLYWAQKLEQAAGICTYVGTRTGYSTQPITIRLSIQLLGFRPEYDVANVLVHEMIHALLFQRMVFEQNSHGPVWMAQAIRANDYFGLKITQYHYGISAEKVKQLDADRQKRVQESFLGNGTVLSQEEVEAVLDVVDVDDLEIVDIDEDDEVVDVDSIVSLD
;
A
#
# COMPACT_ATOMS: atom_id res chain seq x y z
N MET A 1 -38.04 -5.91 -6.23
CA MET A 1 -37.87 -4.63 -5.52
C MET A 1 -36.37 -4.45 -5.35
N GLN A 2 -35.72 -3.87 -6.36
CA GLN A 2 -34.30 -3.52 -6.29
C GLN A 2 -34.19 -2.31 -5.37
N ILE A 3 -33.59 -2.51 -4.21
CA ILE A 3 -33.09 -1.39 -3.42
C ILE A 3 -31.92 -0.84 -4.25
N SER A 4 -32.01 0.41 -4.67
CA SER A 4 -30.95 1.07 -5.42
C SER A 4 -29.69 1.14 -4.54
N ASP A 5 -28.66 0.38 -4.90
CA ASP A 5 -27.34 0.36 -4.26
C ASP A 5 -26.60 1.73 -4.30
N GLN A 6 -27.21 2.76 -4.90
CA GLN A 6 -26.65 4.10 -5.08
C GLN A 6 -26.73 5.02 -3.84
N ALA A 7 -27.25 4.56 -2.69
CA ALA A 7 -27.46 5.43 -1.51
C ALA A 7 -26.59 5.10 -0.28
N LEU A 8 -25.57 4.24 -0.39
CA LEU A 8 -24.81 3.74 0.77
C LEU A 8 -23.27 3.80 0.65
N PHE A 9 -22.73 4.34 -0.45
CA PHE A 9 -21.31 4.62 -0.53
C PHE A 9 -21.03 5.94 0.19
N LYS A 10 -20.22 5.92 1.25
CA LYS A 10 -19.67 7.16 1.78
C LYS A 10 -18.69 7.67 0.71
N SER A 11 -19.04 8.74 0.00
CA SER A 11 -18.23 9.28 -1.10
C SER A 11 -17.00 9.98 -0.50
N TYR A 12 -15.98 9.21 -0.16
CA TYR A 12 -14.66 9.76 0.09
C TYR A 12 -14.14 10.31 -1.24
N ASN A 13 -13.71 11.57 -1.25
CA ASN A 13 -12.97 12.07 -2.38
C ASN A 13 -11.55 11.51 -2.32
N LEU A 14 -11.32 10.42 -3.05
CA LEU A 14 -10.05 9.70 -3.02
C LEU A 14 -8.89 10.56 -3.57
N TYR A 15 -9.18 11.50 -4.46
CA TYR A 15 -8.19 12.47 -4.94
C TYR A 15 -7.80 13.48 -3.87
N GLU A 16 -8.77 14.05 -3.14
CA GLU A 16 -8.46 14.95 -2.03
C GLU A 16 -7.64 14.23 -0.94
N MET A 17 -7.96 12.97 -0.66
CA MET A 17 -7.15 12.15 0.25
C MET A 17 -5.72 11.94 -0.29
N PHE A 18 -5.58 11.61 -1.59
CA PHE A 18 -4.26 11.46 -2.22
C PHE A 18 -3.45 12.75 -2.12
N ASP A 19 -4.02 13.89 -2.50
CA ASP A 19 -3.33 15.19 -2.47
C ASP A 19 -2.93 15.57 -1.04
N TYR A 20 -3.84 15.38 -0.08
CA TYR A 20 -3.56 15.64 1.33
C TYR A 20 -2.38 14.80 1.84
N TYR A 21 -2.39 13.49 1.60
CA TYR A 21 -1.30 12.62 2.05
C TYR A 21 -0.01 12.83 1.25
N ASN A 22 -0.10 13.16 -0.04
CA ASN A 22 1.05 13.52 -0.85
C ASN A 22 1.75 14.75 -0.25
N GLN A 23 0.97 15.76 0.13
CA GLN A 23 1.49 16.95 0.78
C GLN A 23 2.13 16.66 2.13
N ILE A 24 1.41 16.03 3.06
CA ILE A 24 1.88 15.92 4.45
C ILE A 24 2.88 14.79 4.66
N VAL A 25 2.68 13.64 4.01
CA VAL A 25 3.54 12.47 4.17
C VAL A 25 4.69 12.54 3.18
N PHE A 26 4.42 12.80 1.91
CA PHE A 26 5.41 12.64 0.84
C PHE A 26 6.05 13.95 0.37
N ASN A 27 5.79 15.08 1.05
CA ASN A 27 6.33 16.40 0.70
C ASN A 27 6.06 16.79 -0.76
N ASN A 28 4.90 16.42 -1.30
CA ASN A 28 4.52 16.59 -2.71
C ASN A 28 5.49 15.93 -3.70
N GLU A 29 6.23 14.90 -3.28
CA GLU A 29 7.15 14.23 -4.18
C GLU A 29 6.42 13.36 -5.20
N LEU A 30 5.27 12.76 -4.86
CA LEU A 30 4.56 11.90 -5.80
C LEU A 30 4.02 12.76 -6.94
N ARG A 31 4.43 12.42 -8.17
CA ARG A 31 3.70 12.85 -9.35
C ARG A 31 2.29 12.24 -9.27
N PRO A 32 1.25 12.92 -9.78
CA PRO A 32 -0.10 12.38 -9.74
C PRO A 32 -0.13 10.98 -10.35
N ALA A 33 -0.28 9.97 -9.50
CA ALA A 33 -0.53 8.61 -9.92
C ALA A 33 -1.96 8.56 -10.46
N LYS A 34 -2.22 7.64 -11.39
CA LYS A 34 -3.60 7.33 -11.76
C LYS A 34 -4.23 6.53 -10.62
N LEU A 35 -5.42 6.93 -10.21
CA LEU A 35 -6.09 6.40 -9.04
C LEU A 35 -7.43 5.83 -9.47
N TYR A 36 -7.78 4.63 -9.01
CA TYR A 36 -9.02 3.96 -9.40
C TYR A 36 -9.65 3.20 -8.24
N TRP A 37 -10.97 3.10 -8.30
CA TRP A 37 -11.70 2.09 -7.56
C TRP A 37 -11.82 0.83 -8.44
N ALA A 38 -11.39 -0.32 -7.91
CA ALA A 38 -11.46 -1.61 -8.59
C ALA A 38 -12.61 -2.45 -8.03
N GLN A 39 -13.51 -2.90 -8.93
CA GLN A 39 -14.65 -3.73 -8.54
C GLN A 39 -14.27 -5.18 -8.24
N LYS A 40 -13.26 -5.74 -8.93
CA LYS A 40 -12.91 -7.17 -8.85
C LYS A 40 -11.59 -7.44 -8.10
N LEU A 41 -11.03 -6.44 -7.43
CA LEU A 41 -9.86 -6.62 -6.58
C LEU A 41 -10.27 -7.28 -5.25
N GLU A 42 -10.30 -8.62 -5.21
CA GLU A 42 -10.80 -9.39 -4.07
C GLU A 42 -9.70 -9.87 -3.11
N GLN A 43 -8.47 -10.00 -3.62
CA GLN A 43 -7.36 -10.61 -2.87
C GLN A 43 -6.55 -9.59 -2.05
N ALA A 44 -6.71 -8.30 -2.35
CA ALA A 44 -6.03 -7.19 -1.70
C ALA A 44 -6.95 -5.97 -1.57
N ALA A 45 -6.78 -5.18 -0.52
CA ALA A 45 -7.50 -3.93 -0.34
C ALA A 45 -6.96 -2.81 -1.26
N GLY A 46 -5.70 -2.92 -1.70
CA GLY A 46 -5.06 -2.00 -2.62
C GLY A 46 -3.95 -2.67 -3.43
N ILE A 47 -3.59 -2.06 -4.56
CA ILE A 47 -2.44 -2.44 -5.38
C ILE A 47 -1.87 -1.22 -6.10
N CYS A 48 -0.54 -1.13 -6.13
CA CYS A 48 0.22 -0.16 -6.90
C CYS A 48 0.95 -0.86 -8.05
N THR A 49 0.80 -0.35 -9.27
CA THR A 49 1.38 -0.92 -10.49
C THR A 49 2.32 0.10 -11.15
N TYR A 50 3.48 -0.39 -11.55
CA TYR A 50 4.49 0.33 -12.33
C TYR A 50 4.81 -0.49 -13.59
N VAL A 51 4.73 0.14 -14.76
CA VAL A 51 5.07 -0.49 -16.05
C VAL A 51 6.29 0.21 -16.63
N GLY A 52 7.45 -0.40 -16.44
CA GLY A 52 8.73 0.11 -16.92
C GLY A 52 9.87 -0.82 -16.57
N THR A 53 11.09 -0.45 -16.94
CA THR A 53 12.28 -1.21 -16.58
C THR A 53 12.96 -0.62 -15.34
N ARG A 54 13.81 -1.40 -14.67
CA ARG A 54 14.63 -0.91 -13.53
C ARG A 54 15.70 0.10 -13.95
N THR A 55 15.99 0.19 -15.25
CA THR A 55 17.09 1.00 -15.83
C THR A 55 16.59 2.11 -16.75
N GLY A 56 15.28 2.18 -17.00
CA GLY A 56 14.67 3.08 -17.98
C GLY A 56 13.47 3.82 -17.41
N TYR A 57 12.95 4.75 -18.20
CA TYR A 57 11.77 5.54 -17.81
C TYR A 57 10.49 4.71 -17.97
N SER A 58 9.57 4.85 -17.02
CA SER A 58 8.20 4.35 -17.12
C SER A 58 7.56 4.84 -18.42
N THR A 59 6.95 3.94 -19.19
CA THR A 59 6.19 4.30 -20.39
C THR A 59 4.74 4.64 -20.07
N GLN A 60 4.29 4.31 -18.86
CA GLN A 60 2.95 4.57 -18.32
C GLN A 60 3.01 5.29 -16.98
N PRO A 61 1.97 6.03 -16.57
CA PRO A 61 1.88 6.54 -15.21
C PRO A 61 1.78 5.40 -14.19
N ILE A 62 2.35 5.61 -13.00
CA ILE A 62 2.10 4.72 -11.86
C ILE A 62 0.59 4.72 -11.57
N THR A 63 0.04 3.54 -11.32
CA THR A 63 -1.39 3.35 -11.08
C THR A 63 -1.61 2.77 -9.69
N ILE A 64 -2.55 3.33 -8.93
CA ILE A 64 -3.02 2.83 -7.64
C ILE A 64 -4.49 2.44 -7.80
N ARG A 65 -4.83 1.21 -7.44
CA ARG A 65 -6.21 0.69 -7.44
C ARG A 65 -6.59 0.28 -6.02
N LEU A 66 -7.77 0.71 -5.55
CA LEU A 66 -8.33 0.31 -4.26
C LEU A 66 -9.57 -0.55 -4.44
N SER A 67 -9.71 -1.60 -3.62
CA SER A 67 -10.83 -2.54 -3.70
C SER A 67 -12.12 -1.92 -3.18
N ILE A 68 -13.12 -1.76 -4.04
CA ILE A 68 -14.48 -1.37 -3.62
C ILE A 68 -15.05 -2.42 -2.66
N GLN A 69 -14.85 -3.70 -2.95
CA GLN A 69 -15.43 -4.79 -2.16
C GLN A 69 -14.91 -4.79 -0.72
N LEU A 70 -13.62 -4.51 -0.52
CA LEU A 70 -12.99 -4.57 0.79
C LEU A 70 -13.02 -3.24 1.55
N LEU A 71 -13.08 -2.11 0.83
CA LEU A 71 -12.96 -0.76 1.40
C LEU A 71 -14.23 0.10 1.30
N GLY A 72 -15.18 -0.23 0.42
CA GLY A 72 -16.33 0.62 0.12
C GLY A 72 -17.21 0.98 1.32
N PHE A 73 -17.24 0.11 2.34
CA PHE A 73 -17.97 0.32 3.58
C PHE A 73 -17.06 0.57 4.79
N ARG A 74 -15.76 0.75 4.57
CA ARG A 74 -14.79 0.96 5.64
C ARG A 74 -14.75 2.43 6.08
N PRO A 75 -14.37 2.70 7.34
CA PRO A 75 -14.06 4.05 7.80
C PRO A 75 -12.96 4.70 6.96
N GLU A 76 -13.01 6.02 6.83
CA GLU A 76 -12.01 6.83 6.11
C GLU A 76 -10.59 6.52 6.52
N TYR A 77 -10.38 6.28 7.82
CA TYR A 77 -9.08 5.93 8.37
C TYR A 77 -8.54 4.61 7.81
N ASP A 78 -9.39 3.61 7.61
CA ASP A 78 -8.97 2.33 7.02
C ASP A 78 -8.62 2.52 5.54
N VAL A 79 -9.40 3.32 4.81
CA VAL A 79 -9.11 3.69 3.41
C VAL A 79 -7.79 4.46 3.32
N ALA A 80 -7.54 5.41 4.22
CA ALA A 80 -6.31 6.18 4.29
C ALA A 80 -5.09 5.28 4.54
N ASN A 81 -5.18 4.30 5.44
CA ASN A 81 -4.08 3.38 5.70
C ASN A 81 -3.70 2.56 4.48
N VAL A 82 -4.69 2.08 3.71
CA VAL A 82 -4.43 1.35 2.46
C VAL A 82 -3.93 2.27 1.36
N LEU A 83 -4.53 3.47 1.21
CA LEU A 83 -4.07 4.44 0.22
C LEU A 83 -2.60 4.82 0.45
N VAL A 84 -2.22 5.14 1.69
CA VAL A 84 -0.83 5.52 2.00
C VAL A 84 0.12 4.33 1.86
N HIS A 85 -0.33 3.09 2.14
CA HIS A 85 0.44 1.87 1.82
C HIS A 85 0.85 1.85 0.34
N GLU A 86 -0.13 2.01 -0.56
CA GLU A 86 0.12 2.00 -2.00
C GLU A 86 0.92 3.24 -2.47
N MET A 87 0.75 4.39 -1.83
CA MET A 87 1.55 5.59 -2.10
C MET A 87 3.03 5.41 -1.71
N ILE A 88 3.36 4.58 -0.71
CA ILE A 88 4.75 4.24 -0.40
C ILE A 88 5.36 3.43 -1.56
N HIS A 89 4.63 2.46 -2.11
CA HIS A 89 5.07 1.74 -3.32
C HIS A 89 5.29 2.71 -4.48
N ALA A 90 4.35 3.64 -4.71
CA ALA A 90 4.48 4.66 -5.74
C ALA A 90 5.72 5.56 -5.53
N LEU A 91 6.04 5.93 -4.29
CA LEU A 91 7.26 6.68 -3.97
C LEU A 91 8.51 5.92 -4.37
N LEU A 92 8.58 4.63 -4.01
CA LEU A 92 9.72 3.77 -4.31
C LEU A 92 9.90 3.63 -5.82
N PHE A 93 8.82 3.36 -6.56
CA PHE A 93 8.86 3.32 -8.02
C PHE A 93 9.31 4.64 -8.63
N GLN A 94 8.80 5.78 -8.16
CA GLN A 94 9.20 7.08 -8.67
C GLN A 94 10.68 7.40 -8.40
N ARG A 95 11.22 6.92 -7.28
CA ARG A 95 12.65 7.04 -6.92
C ARG A 95 13.52 5.96 -7.56
N MET A 96 12.95 5.08 -8.39
CA MET A 96 13.64 3.92 -8.97
C MET A 96 14.30 3.02 -7.91
N VAL A 97 13.67 2.93 -6.73
CA VAL A 97 14.06 2.05 -5.64
C VAL A 97 13.22 0.79 -5.74
N PHE A 98 13.87 -0.31 -6.09
CA PHE A 98 13.23 -1.62 -6.24
C PHE A 98 13.88 -2.62 -5.30
N GLU A 99 13.15 -2.98 -4.25
CA GLU A 99 13.58 -3.97 -3.27
C GLU A 99 13.21 -5.38 -3.74
N GLN A 100 13.92 -6.41 -3.26
CA GLN A 100 13.59 -7.81 -3.58
C GLN A 100 12.25 -8.22 -2.96
N ASN A 101 11.99 -7.77 -1.74
CA ASN A 101 10.71 -7.88 -1.07
C ASN A 101 9.92 -6.59 -1.29
N SER A 102 8.64 -6.68 -1.66
CA SER A 102 7.76 -5.52 -1.82
C SER A 102 7.71 -4.62 -0.58
N HIS A 103 8.00 -5.15 0.61
CA HIS A 103 8.04 -4.42 1.87
C HIS A 103 9.43 -4.50 2.53
N GLY A 104 10.48 -4.27 1.73
CA GLY A 104 11.86 -4.24 2.20
C GLY A 104 12.17 -3.09 3.18
N PRO A 105 13.44 -2.97 3.62
CA PRO A 105 13.85 -1.99 4.62
C PRO A 105 13.48 -0.53 4.30
N VAL A 106 13.56 -0.12 3.02
CA VAL A 106 13.21 1.24 2.60
C VAL A 106 11.71 1.46 2.68
N TRP A 107 10.90 0.52 2.19
CA TRP A 107 9.46 0.57 2.35
C TRP A 107 9.04 0.63 3.83
N MET A 108 9.62 -0.25 4.65
CA MET A 108 9.33 -0.34 6.09
C MET A 108 9.69 0.96 6.82
N ALA A 109 10.81 1.59 6.47
CA ALA A 109 11.19 2.88 7.04
C ALA A 109 10.18 3.99 6.71
N GLN A 110 9.62 4.00 5.49
CA GLN A 110 8.55 4.95 5.14
C GLN A 110 7.26 4.66 5.92
N ALA A 111 6.87 3.39 6.05
CA ALA A 111 5.68 3.01 6.81
C ALA A 111 5.80 3.35 8.30
N ILE A 112 6.96 3.09 8.92
CA ILE A 112 7.24 3.48 10.31
C ILE A 112 7.15 5.00 10.47
N ARG A 113 7.78 5.77 9.57
CA ARG A 113 7.69 7.23 9.62
C ARG A 113 6.25 7.71 9.46
N ALA A 114 5.50 7.13 8.53
CA ALA A 114 4.10 7.47 8.31
C ALA A 114 3.25 7.23 9.58
N ASN A 115 3.45 6.10 10.23
CA ASN A 115 2.75 5.74 11.46
C ASN A 115 3.12 6.65 12.63
N ASP A 116 4.41 6.87 12.86
CA ASP A 116 4.91 7.60 14.03
C ASP A 116 4.57 9.10 13.95
N TYR A 117 4.67 9.72 12.77
CA TYR A 117 4.50 11.17 12.62
C TYR A 117 3.07 11.59 12.26
N PHE A 118 2.29 10.72 11.60
CA PHE A 118 0.96 11.08 11.11
C PHE A 118 -0.17 10.25 11.73
N GLY A 119 0.14 9.38 12.70
CA GLY A 119 -0.87 8.59 13.41
C GLY A 119 -1.54 7.53 12.55
N LEU A 120 -0.92 7.14 11.44
CA LEU A 120 -1.36 6.05 10.58
C LEU A 120 -1.01 4.69 11.22
N LYS A 121 -1.59 3.63 10.66
CA LYS A 121 -1.42 2.23 11.05
C LYS A 121 -1.19 1.35 9.83
N ILE A 122 -0.23 1.77 9.01
CA ILE A 122 0.23 1.05 7.84
C ILE A 122 0.95 -0.21 8.30
N THR A 123 0.58 -1.34 7.70
CA THR A 123 1.26 -2.62 7.88
C THR A 123 1.69 -3.18 6.53
N GLN A 124 2.61 -4.14 6.52
CA GLN A 124 3.07 -4.81 5.29
C GLN A 124 2.00 -5.70 4.64
N TYR A 125 0.80 -5.81 5.21
CA TYR A 125 -0.25 -6.65 4.66
C TYR A 125 -1.11 -5.87 3.68
N HIS A 126 -1.28 -6.41 2.47
CA HIS A 126 -2.14 -5.81 1.43
C HIS A 126 -3.64 -6.02 1.68
N TYR A 127 -4.05 -6.57 2.82
CA TYR A 127 -5.46 -6.79 3.18
C TYR A 127 -5.81 -6.06 4.47
N GLY A 128 -7.10 -5.75 4.64
CA GLY A 128 -7.60 -5.18 5.88
C GLY A 128 -7.39 -6.13 7.06
N ILE A 129 -6.48 -5.78 7.96
CA ILE A 129 -6.27 -6.51 9.20
C ILE A 129 -7.29 -6.07 10.26
N SER A 130 -7.77 -7.01 11.08
CA SER A 130 -8.72 -6.69 12.13
C SER A 130 -8.07 -5.80 13.20
N ALA A 131 -8.86 -4.97 13.89
CA ALA A 131 -8.36 -4.16 15.00
C ALA A 131 -7.70 -5.00 16.10
N GLU A 132 -8.16 -6.24 16.29
CA GLU A 132 -7.54 -7.20 17.21
C GLU A 132 -6.16 -7.64 16.71
N LYS A 133 -6.02 -7.93 15.41
CA LYS A 133 -4.74 -8.26 14.82
C LYS A 133 -3.75 -7.10 14.91
N VAL A 134 -4.21 -5.87 14.72
CA VAL A 134 -3.40 -4.65 14.92
C VAL A 134 -2.88 -4.57 16.36
N LYS A 135 -3.75 -4.74 17.37
CA LYS A 135 -3.34 -4.72 18.79
C LYS A 135 -2.30 -5.81 19.11
N GLN A 136 -2.48 -7.00 18.53
CA GLN A 136 -1.53 -8.09 18.69
C GLN A 136 -0.16 -7.70 18.11
N LEU A 137 -0.12 -7.16 16.89
CA LEU A 137 1.13 -6.71 16.25
C LEU A 137 1.82 -5.58 17.04
N ASP A 138 1.04 -4.65 17.61
CA ASP A 138 1.55 -3.58 18.47
C ASP A 138 2.19 -4.14 19.75
N ALA A 139 1.51 -5.09 20.41
CA ALA A 139 2.04 -5.76 21.59
C ALA A 139 3.32 -6.55 21.28
N ASP A 140 3.33 -7.29 20.17
CA ASP A 140 4.50 -8.04 19.71
C ASP A 140 5.67 -7.11 19.39
N ARG A 141 5.40 -5.94 18.78
CA ARG A 141 6.42 -4.90 18.52
C ARG A 141 7.00 -4.36 19.82
N GLN A 142 6.16 -4.00 20.79
CA GLN A 142 6.62 -3.49 22.09
C GLN A 142 7.48 -4.51 22.82
N LYS A 143 7.07 -5.79 22.79
CA LYS A 143 7.85 -6.90 23.36
C LYS A 143 9.22 -7.03 22.71
N ARG A 144 9.30 -7.02 21.37
CA ARG A 144 10.60 -7.08 20.64
C ARG A 144 11.50 -5.89 20.98
N VAL A 145 10.96 -4.68 21.09
CA VAL A 145 11.73 -3.49 21.49
C VAL A 145 12.25 -3.64 22.92
N GLN A 146 11.41 -4.12 23.83
CA GLN A 146 11.79 -4.36 25.23
C GLN A 146 12.85 -5.45 25.34
N GLU A 147 12.74 -6.55 24.59
CA GLU A 147 13.72 -7.64 24.56
C GLU A 147 15.06 -7.20 23.95
N SER A 148 15.02 -6.42 22.86
CA SER A 148 16.21 -5.81 22.25
C SER A 148 16.90 -4.83 23.21
N PHE A 149 16.14 -3.96 23.89
CA PHE A 149 16.65 -3.05 24.90
C PHE A 149 17.30 -3.77 26.09
N LEU A 150 16.74 -4.92 26.49
CA LEU A 150 17.28 -5.76 27.55
C LEU A 150 18.46 -6.64 27.10
N GLY A 151 18.86 -6.59 25.82
CA GLY A 151 19.93 -7.41 25.26
C GLY A 151 19.58 -8.90 25.14
N ASN A 152 18.29 -9.25 25.24
CA ASN A 152 17.78 -10.61 25.21
C ASN A 152 17.21 -11.03 23.84
N GLY A 153 17.19 -10.12 22.87
CA GLY A 153 16.81 -10.44 21.50
C GLY A 153 17.83 -11.36 20.84
N THR A 154 17.37 -12.44 20.20
CA THR A 154 18.20 -13.21 19.27
C THR A 154 18.65 -12.28 18.16
N VAL A 155 19.95 -11.97 18.11
CA VAL A 155 20.56 -11.41 16.91
C VAL A 155 20.44 -12.50 15.85
N LEU A 156 19.67 -12.26 14.79
CA LEU A 156 19.64 -13.17 13.65
C LEU A 156 21.09 -13.40 13.23
N SER A 157 21.49 -14.67 13.17
CA SER A 157 22.82 -15.05 12.71
C SER A 157 23.04 -14.54 11.28
N GLN A 158 24.30 -14.34 10.88
CA GLN A 158 24.60 -13.96 9.49
C GLN A 158 23.98 -14.95 8.49
N GLU A 159 23.93 -16.25 8.80
CA GLU A 159 23.24 -17.26 8.00
C GLU A 159 21.71 -17.11 7.97
N GLU A 160 21.05 -16.66 9.04
CA GLU A 160 19.60 -16.39 9.03
C GLU A 160 19.25 -15.08 8.31
N VAL A 161 20.15 -14.10 8.36
CA VAL A 161 20.05 -12.86 7.57
C VAL A 161 20.28 -13.17 6.08
N GLU A 162 21.26 -14.02 5.76
CA GLU A 162 21.52 -14.51 4.40
C GLU A 162 20.40 -15.44 3.92
N ALA A 163 19.80 -16.32 4.73
CA ALA A 163 18.65 -17.13 4.30
C ALA A 163 17.39 -16.30 4.00
N VAL A 164 17.28 -15.08 4.53
CA VAL A 164 16.23 -14.10 4.18
C VAL A 164 16.61 -13.26 2.95
N LEU A 165 17.90 -13.21 2.59
CA LEU A 165 18.46 -12.40 1.50
C LEU A 165 19.01 -13.22 0.31
N ASP A 166 19.02 -14.55 0.40
CA ASP A 166 19.69 -15.46 -0.52
C ASP A 166 18.74 -16.57 -0.99
N VAL A 167 17.72 -16.14 -1.73
CA VAL A 167 17.23 -16.87 -2.90
C VAL A 167 17.11 -15.84 -4.01
N VAL A 168 18.25 -15.51 -4.60
CA VAL A 168 18.35 -14.79 -5.87
C VAL A 168 18.45 -15.84 -6.96
N ASP A 169 17.36 -16.08 -7.67
CA ASP A 169 17.42 -16.26 -9.13
C ASP A 169 16.04 -16.02 -9.74
N VAL A 170 15.83 -14.81 -10.24
CA VAL A 170 14.81 -14.52 -11.26
C VAL A 170 15.45 -13.59 -12.27
N ASP A 171 16.40 -14.16 -13.01
CA ASP A 171 16.67 -13.73 -14.39
C ASP A 171 15.34 -13.49 -15.13
N ASP A 172 15.24 -12.31 -15.75
CA ASP A 172 14.30 -12.00 -16.84
C ASP A 172 12.82 -12.39 -16.67
N LEU A 173 12.25 -12.34 -15.46
CA LEU A 173 10.80 -12.47 -15.32
C LEU A 173 10.12 -11.14 -15.61
N GLU A 174 9.45 -11.11 -16.77
CA GLU A 174 8.30 -10.25 -17.04
C GLU A 174 7.52 -10.03 -15.74
N ILE A 175 7.34 -8.77 -15.37
CA ILE A 175 6.36 -8.40 -14.35
C ILE A 175 5.03 -8.87 -14.90
N VAL A 176 4.55 -9.98 -14.37
CA VAL A 176 3.30 -10.61 -14.77
C VAL A 176 2.17 -9.64 -14.47
N ASP A 177 1.52 -9.21 -15.54
CA ASP A 177 0.22 -8.54 -15.53
C ASP A 177 -0.73 -9.27 -14.57
N ILE A 178 -1.27 -8.52 -13.61
CA ILE A 178 -2.50 -8.92 -12.94
C ILE A 178 -3.64 -8.27 -13.72
N ASP A 179 -4.20 -9.10 -14.60
CA ASP A 179 -5.47 -9.04 -15.33
C ASP A 179 -5.91 -7.65 -15.85
N GLU A 180 -5.82 -7.48 -17.18
CA GLU A 180 -6.39 -6.36 -17.94
C GLU A 180 -7.94 -6.32 -17.92
N ASP A 181 -8.63 -7.25 -17.25
CA ASP A 181 -10.09 -7.40 -17.24
C ASP A 181 -10.80 -6.94 -15.94
N ASP A 182 -10.13 -6.10 -15.14
CA ASP A 182 -10.78 -5.38 -14.05
C ASP A 182 -11.69 -4.27 -14.62
N GLU A 183 -12.99 -4.34 -14.35
CA GLU A 183 -13.87 -3.17 -14.51
C GLU A 183 -13.42 -2.11 -13.49
N VAL A 184 -12.49 -1.27 -13.93
CA VAL A 184 -11.99 -0.10 -13.19
C VAL A 184 -12.99 1.03 -13.35
N VAL A 185 -13.35 1.63 -12.22
CA VAL A 185 -14.16 2.85 -12.22
C VAL A 185 -13.20 4.00 -11.99
N ASP A 186 -13.09 4.89 -12.98
CA ASP A 186 -12.39 6.16 -12.80
C ASP A 186 -13.10 6.92 -11.68
N VAL A 187 -12.32 7.35 -10.70
CA VAL A 187 -12.82 8.16 -9.59
C VAL A 187 -13.51 9.43 -10.08
N ASP A 188 -13.10 10.01 -11.21
CA ASP A 188 -13.79 11.16 -11.84
C ASP A 188 -15.22 10.81 -12.30
N SER A 189 -15.47 9.55 -12.66
CA SER A 189 -16.79 9.10 -13.14
C SER A 189 -17.79 8.85 -12.00
N ILE A 190 -17.32 8.71 -10.76
CA ILE A 190 -18.18 8.52 -9.57
C ILE A 190 -18.74 9.86 -9.07
N VAL A 191 -18.06 10.98 -9.34
CA VAL A 191 -18.40 12.31 -8.83
C VAL A 191 -19.43 13.07 -9.70
N SER A 192 -19.90 12.48 -10.80
CA SER A 192 -20.66 13.20 -11.84
C SER A 192 -22.19 13.02 -11.77
N LEU A 193 -22.79 13.07 -10.58
CA LEU A 193 -24.26 13.12 -10.43
C LEU A 193 -24.65 14.12 -9.33
N ASP A 194 -24.67 15.40 -9.69
CA ASP A 194 -25.46 16.45 -9.03
C ASP A 194 -26.84 16.56 -9.70
#